data_AF-A0A9P0AH35-F1
#
_entry.id   AF-A0A9P0AH35-F1
#
_cell.length_a   1.000
_cell.length_b   1.000
_cell.length_c   1.000
_cell.angle_alpha   90.00
_cell.angle_beta   90.00
_cell.angle_gamma   90.00
#
_symmetry.space_group_name_H-M   'P 1'
#
loop_
_entity.id
_entity.type
_entity.pdbx_description
1 polymer ?
#
loop_
_entity_poly.entity_id
_entity_poly.type
_entity_poly.pdbx_seq_one_letter_code
_entity_poly.pdbx_strand_id
1 'polypeptide(L)'
;MEYTKQVIKETLRQFPTLPFILRSIKEDIKITQDHILPVGSPAVIAPLLTHNYDSTLWKQPKQFNPENFSTENVQKETQVFIHSF
;
A
#
# COMPACT_ATOMS: atom_id res chain seq x y z
N MET A 1 -14.02 -7.57 -19.47
CA MET A 1 -14.44 -6.58 -18.44
C MET A 1 -13.22 -6.06 -17.66
N GLU A 2 -12.14 -5.69 -18.34
CA GLU A 2 -10.90 -5.27 -17.63
C GLU A 2 -11.06 -3.92 -16.93
N TYR A 3 -11.71 -2.95 -17.59
CA TYR A 3 -11.99 -1.66 -17.00
C TYR A 3 -12.86 -1.75 -15.73
N THR A 4 -13.86 -2.64 -15.71
CA THR A 4 -14.67 -2.89 -14.52
C THR A 4 -13.82 -3.36 -13.33
N LYS A 5 -12.85 -4.25 -13.57
CA LYS A 5 -11.93 -4.71 -12.51
C LYS A 5 -11.06 -3.57 -12.01
N GLN A 6 -10.59 -2.69 -12.91
CA GLN A 6 -9.82 -1.50 -12.54
C GLN A 6 -10.63 -0.56 -11.65
N VAL A 7 -11.89 -0.27 -12.02
CA VAL A 7 -12.82 0.54 -11.23
C VAL A 7 -13.02 -0.06 -9.84
N ILE A 8 -13.24 -1.37 -9.73
CA ILE A 8 -13.39 -2.05 -8.43
C ILE A 8 -12.12 -1.89 -7.58
N LYS A 9 -10.93 -2.11 -8.17
CA LYS A 9 -9.66 -1.98 -7.45
C LYS A 9 -9.39 -0.55 -6.98
N GLU A 10 -9.63 0.44 -7.82
CA GLU A 10 -9.46 1.85 -7.46
C GLU A 10 -10.47 2.28 -6.38
N THR A 11 -11.68 1.72 -6.40
CA THR A 11 -12.66 1.95 -5.34
C THR A 11 -12.16 1.39 -4.01
N LEU A 12 -11.62 0.17 -3.99
CA LEU A 12 -11.04 -0.43 -2.78
C LEU A 12 -9.74 0.26 -2.33
N ARG A 13 -8.98 0.85 -3.25
CA ARG A 13 -7.81 1.66 -2.92
C ARG A 13 -8.21 2.90 -2.12
N GLN A 14 -9.20 3.64 -2.60
CA GLN A 14 -9.68 4.86 -1.94
C GLN A 14 -10.54 4.59 -0.70
N PHE A 15 -11.36 3.55 -0.75
CA PHE A 15 -12.30 3.16 0.29
C PHE A 15 -12.02 1.73 0.75
N PRO A 16 -10.87 1.48 1.41
CA PRO A 16 -10.52 0.15 1.86
C PRO A 16 -11.51 -0.32 2.93
N THR A 17 -12.01 -1.55 2.80
CA THR A 17 -12.88 -2.18 3.81
C THR A 17 -12.21 -2.24 5.18
N LEU A 18 -10.88 -2.35 5.21
CA LEU A 18 -10.08 -2.39 6.43
C LEU A 18 -8.99 -1.30 6.37
N PRO A 19 -9.30 -0.06 6.82
CA PRO A 19 -8.41 1.09 6.68
C PRO A 19 -7.18 1.03 7.60
N PHE A 20 -7.29 0.31 8.71
CA PHE A 20 -6.22 0.07 9.68
C PHE A 20 -6.23 -1.38 10.12
N ILE A 21 -5.05 -1.98 10.15
CA ILE A 21 -4.85 -3.37 10.51
C ILE A 21 -3.82 -3.40 11.64
N LEU A 22 -4.30 -3.69 12.85
CA LEU A 22 -3.44 -3.79 14.02
C LEU A 22 -2.77 -5.18 14.07
N ARG A 23 -1.51 -5.19 14.46
CA ARG A 23 -0.67 -6.37 14.63
C ARG A 23 0.12 -6.25 15.92
N SER A 24 0.36 -7.38 16.57
CA SER A 24 1.32 -7.50 17.66
C SER A 24 2.55 -8.21 17.11
N ILE A 25 3.71 -7.59 17.30
CA ILE A 25 4.99 -8.10 16.81
C ILE A 25 5.42 -9.29 17.68
N LYS A 26 5.75 -10.42 17.06
CA LYS A 26 6.06 -11.68 17.75
C LYS A 26 7.55 -11.95 17.95
N GLU A 27 8.40 -11.20 17.25
CA GLU A 27 9.86 -11.27 17.30
C GLU A 27 10.41 -9.91 16.88
N ASP A 28 11.62 -9.56 17.30
CA ASP A 28 12.25 -8.29 16.93
C ASP A 28 12.38 -8.17 15.40
N ILE A 29 11.81 -7.11 14.82
CA ILE A 29 11.85 -6.86 13.38
C ILE A 29 12.80 -5.69 13.11
N LYS A 30 13.82 -5.91 12.29
CA LYS A 30 14.69 -4.84 11.80
C LYS A 30 14.00 -4.05 10.69
N ILE A 31 13.69 -2.77 10.91
CA ILE A 31 12.97 -1.92 9.95
C ILE A 31 13.95 -1.14 9.06
N THR A 32 15.05 -0.66 9.64
CA THR A 32 16.18 -0.03 8.92
C THR A 32 17.50 -0.50 9.53
N GLN A 33 18.64 -0.05 9.01
CA GLN A 33 19.95 -0.42 9.56
C GLN A 33 20.07 -0.14 11.07
N ASP A 34 19.47 0.96 11.54
CA ASP A 34 19.60 1.48 12.91
C ASP A 34 18.33 1.37 13.76
N HIS A 35 17.22 0.86 13.20
CA HIS A 35 15.94 0.79 13.91
C HIS A 35 15.40 -0.64 13.97
N ILE A 36 15.07 -1.06 15.19
CA ILE A 36 14.42 -2.34 15.51
C ILE A 36 13.04 -2.02 16.08
N LEU A 37 12.04 -2.77 15.63
CA LEU A 37 10.72 -2.82 16.21
C LEU A 37 10.67 -4.03 17.18
N PRO A 38 10.65 -3.80 18.50
CA PRO A 38 10.78 -4.89 19.47
C PRO A 38 9.55 -5.82 19.50
N VAL A 39 9.78 -7.05 19.93
CA VAL A 39 8.71 -8.00 20.28
C VAL A 39 7.71 -7.40 21.26
N GLY A 40 6.43 -7.71 21.07
CA GLY A 40 5.32 -7.18 21.85
C GLY A 40 4.84 -5.79 21.42
N SER A 41 5.59 -5.08 20.56
CA SER A 41 5.16 -3.77 20.07
C SER A 41 3.87 -3.86 19.25
N PRO A 42 2.95 -2.88 19.38
CA PRO A 42 1.84 -2.74 18.46
C PRO A 42 2.36 -2.16 17.13
N ALA A 43 1.97 -2.79 16.03
CA ALA A 43 2.20 -2.30 14.68
C ALA A 43 0.86 -2.04 13.98
N VAL A 44 0.82 -0.99 13.17
CA VAL A 44 -0.38 -0.64 12.38
C VAL A 44 0.01 -0.61 10.92
N ILE A 45 -0.66 -1.44 10.12
CA ILE A 45 -0.66 -1.30 8.66
C ILE A 45 -1.85 -0.42 8.31
N ALA A 46 -1.60 0.71 7.65
CA ALA A 46 -2.61 1.73 7.39
C ALA A 46 -2.80 1.95 5.87
N PRO A 47 -3.49 1.04 5.14
CA PRO A 47 -3.77 1.21 3.72
C PRO A 47 -4.44 2.56 3.41
N LEU A 48 -5.28 3.07 4.31
CA LEU A 48 -5.90 4.38 4.14
C LEU A 48 -4.86 5.50 3.98
N LEU A 49 -3.79 5.46 4.75
CA LEU A 49 -2.74 6.48 4.72
C LEU A 49 -1.85 6.32 3.49
N THR A 50 -1.31 5.12 3.30
CA THR A 50 -0.38 4.83 2.20
C THR A 50 -1.05 4.96 0.83
N HIS A 51 -2.33 4.59 0.72
CA HIS A 51 -3.03 4.69 -0.57
C HIS A 51 -3.51 6.10 -0.89
N ASN A 52 -4.00 6.87 0.08
CA ASN A 52 -4.72 8.13 -0.21
C ASN A 52 -3.92 9.41 0.03
N TYR A 53 -2.78 9.32 0.72
CA TYR A 53 -2.03 10.49 1.12
C TYR A 53 -0.57 10.47 0.69
N ASP A 54 -0.01 9.29 0.40
CA ASP A 54 1.38 9.17 -0.02
C ASP A 54 1.52 9.40 -1.54
N SER A 55 1.97 10.59 -1.91
CA SER A 55 2.22 10.94 -3.32
C SER A 55 3.48 10.30 -3.91
N THR A 56 4.30 9.64 -3.09
CA THR A 56 5.45 8.86 -3.57
C THR A 56 5.01 7.49 -4.09
N LEU A 57 3.89 6.98 -3.59
CA LEU A 57 3.29 5.72 -4.01
C LEU A 57 2.23 5.91 -5.10
N TRP A 58 1.40 6.95 -5.00
CA TRP A 58 0.30 7.17 -5.94
C TRP A 58 0.32 8.57 -6.53
N LYS A 59 0.26 8.68 -7.86
CA LYS A 59 0.13 9.97 -8.53
C LYS A 59 -1.26 10.54 -8.27
N GLN A 60 -1.32 11.77 -7.74
CA GLN A 60 -2.59 12.45 -7.41
C GLN A 60 -3.53 11.57 -6.57
N PRO A 61 -3.11 11.14 -5.37
CA PRO A 61 -3.74 10.02 -4.65
C PRO A 61 -5.22 10.23 -4.28
N LYS A 62 -5.64 11.51 -4.19
CA LYS A 62 -7.02 11.92 -3.92
C LYS A 62 -7.94 11.86 -5.15
N GLN A 63 -7.38 11.79 -6.35
CA GLN A 63 -8.16 11.64 -7.59
C GLN A 63 -8.51 10.17 -7.80
N PHE A 64 -9.76 9.89 -8.11
CA PHE A 64 -10.20 8.56 -8.51
C PHE A 64 -9.74 8.31 -9.95
N ASN A 65 -8.84 7.33 -10.16
CA ASN A 65 -8.29 7.01 -11.47
C ASN A 65 -8.16 5.48 -11.67
N PRO A 66 -9.12 4.82 -12.34
CA PRO A 66 -9.05 3.37 -12.63
C PRO A 66 -7.78 2.93 -13.37
N GLU A 67 -7.21 3.81 -14.20
CA GLU A 67 -6.00 3.50 -14.99
C GLU A 67 -4.76 3.25 -14.12
N ASN A 68 -4.79 3.62 -12.83
CA ASN A 68 -3.81 3.18 -11.85
C ASN A 68 -3.63 1.65 -11.86
N PHE A 69 -4.70 0.90 -12.16
CA PHE A 69 -4.70 -0.56 -12.23
C PHE A 69 -4.67 -1.10 -13.68
N SER A 70 -4.26 -0.29 -14.65
CA SER A 70 -3.99 -0.76 -16.01
C SER A 70 -2.82 -1.76 -16.02
N THR A 71 -2.80 -2.66 -16.99
CA THR A 71 -1.75 -3.68 -17.09
C THR A 71 -0.35 -3.06 -17.13
N GLU A 72 -0.19 -1.94 -17.82
CA GLU A 72 1.08 -1.21 -17.93
C GLU A 72 1.52 -0.62 -16.59
N ASN A 73 0.60 0.00 -15.84
CA ASN A 73 0.93 0.66 -14.57
C ASN A 73 1.23 -0.34 -13.46
N VAL A 74 0.48 -1.45 -13.38
CA VAL A 74 0.73 -2.52 -12.41
C VAL A 74 2.09 -3.19 -12.66
N GLN A 75 2.49 -3.36 -13.92
CA GLN A 75 3.81 -3.93 -14.25
C GLN A 75 4.96 -3.00 -13.83
N LYS A 76 4.80 -1.68 -13.98
CA LYS A 76 5.79 -0.69 -13.52
C LYS A 76 5.95 -0.70 -12.00
N GLU A 77 4.86 -0.76 -11.25
CA GLU A 77 4.91 -0.76 -9.78
C GLU A 77 5.51 -2.05 -9.20
N THR A 78 5.24 -3.20 -9.82
CA THR A 78 5.81 -4.48 -9.40
C THR A 78 7.35 -4.49 -9.46
N GLN A 79 7.97 -3.73 -10.38
CA GLN A 79 9.43 -3.63 -10.48
C GLN A 79 10.06 -2.78 -9.36
N VAL A 80 9.37 -1.76 -8.85
CA VAL A 80 9.90 -0.85 -7.82
C VAL A 80 10.06 -1.56 -6.47
N PHE A 81 9.12 -2.45 -6.12
CA PHE A 81 9.20 -3.25 -4.90
C PHE A 81 10.32 -4.30 -4.91
N ILE A 82 10.78 -4.75 -6.08
CA ILE A 82 11.84 -5.77 -6.20
C ILE A 82 13.25 -5.16 -6.04
N HIS A 83 13.43 -3.88 -6.35
CA HIS A 83 14.74 -3.20 -6.26
C HIS A 83 14.96 -2.42 -4.95
N SER A 84 14.00 -2.47 -4.01
CA SER A 84 14.04 -1.70 -2.76
C SER A 84 14.40 -2.54 -1.52
N PHE A 85 14.88 -3.77 -1.71
CA PHE A 85 15.37 -4.66 -0.64
C PHE A 85 16.74 -5.25 -1.01
#